data_AF-A0A9W6T4I4-F1
#
_entry.id   AF-A0A9W6T4I4-F1
#
_cell.length_a   1.000
_cell.length_b   1.000
_cell.length_c   1.000
_cell.angle_alpha   90.00
_cell.angle_beta   90.00
_cell.angle_gamma   90.00
#
_symmetry.space_group_name_H-M   'P 1'
#
loop_
_entity.id
_entity.type
_entity.pdbx_description
1 polymer ?
#
loop_
_entity_poly.entity_id
_entity_poly.type
_entity_poly.pdbx_seq_one_letter_code
_entity_poly.pdbx_strand_id
1 'polypeptide(L)'
;MSQTSTASESDRKFDVKIPDKASNSCLRLVSFNVNGVKTLKSYYPWNEIPKYNDMLTFMKADVVTFQELKLQRGDIDYSIADLPDYKSFITIPKTRKGYSGVGVFVRIPNDTDNDEYKESLKVVRMTWM
;
A
#
# COMPACT_ATOMS: atom_id res chain seq x y z
N MET A 1 -42.31 -13.55 5.39
CA MET A 1 -41.11 -14.05 4.70
C MET A 1 -40.08 -12.95 4.73
N SER A 2 -39.12 -13.02 5.66
CA SER A 2 -38.04 -12.05 5.78
C SER A 2 -36.99 -12.39 4.73
N GLN A 3 -36.70 -11.48 3.80
CA GLN A 3 -35.61 -11.65 2.86
C GLN A 3 -34.31 -11.35 3.60
N THR A 4 -33.60 -12.40 3.99
CA THR A 4 -32.21 -12.30 4.45
C THR A 4 -31.36 -11.92 3.26
N SER A 5 -30.81 -10.70 3.25
CA SER A 5 -29.84 -10.27 2.23
C SER A 5 -28.61 -11.15 2.34
N THR A 6 -28.40 -12.05 1.38
CA THR A 6 -27.18 -12.84 1.28
C THR A 6 -26.04 -11.92 0.89
N ALA A 7 -25.18 -11.60 1.86
CA ALA A 7 -23.88 -10.99 1.59
C ALA A 7 -23.13 -11.85 0.56
N SER A 8 -22.51 -11.17 -0.41
CA SER A 8 -21.82 -11.80 -1.52
C SER A 8 -20.65 -12.66 -1.03
N GLU A 9 -20.34 -13.75 -1.72
CA GLU A 9 -19.25 -14.67 -1.32
C GLU A 9 -17.88 -14.00 -1.21
N SER A 10 -17.68 -12.84 -1.87
CA SER A 10 -16.49 -12.00 -1.75
C SER A 10 -16.36 -11.31 -0.39
N ASP A 11 -17.45 -11.13 0.36
CA ASP A 11 -17.45 -10.44 1.65
C ASP A 11 -16.91 -11.31 2.81
N ARG A 12 -16.70 -12.62 2.59
CA ARG A 12 -16.34 -13.60 3.64
C ARG A 12 -14.85 -13.87 3.79
N LYS A 13 -13.97 -13.23 3.02
CA LYS A 13 -12.58 -13.72 2.88
C LYS A 13 -11.59 -13.25 3.96
N PHE A 14 -11.93 -12.21 4.72
CA PHE A 14 -11.07 -11.70 5.78
C PHE A 14 -11.87 -11.47 7.06
N ASP A 15 -11.65 -12.32 8.08
CA ASP A 15 -12.25 -12.13 9.41
C ASP A 15 -11.77 -10.84 10.09
N VAL A 16 -10.68 -10.23 9.60
CA VAL A 16 -10.16 -8.95 10.06
C VAL A 16 -10.57 -7.84 9.11
N LYS A 17 -11.57 -7.04 9.51
CA LYS A 17 -11.99 -5.85 8.76
C LYS A 17 -11.20 -4.64 9.22
N ILE A 18 -10.40 -4.05 8.33
CA ILE A 18 -9.73 -2.77 8.61
C ILE A 18 -10.81 -1.67 8.69
N PRO A 19 -10.85 -0.90 9.80
CA PRO A 19 -11.90 0.09 10.01
C PRO A 19 -11.87 1.16 8.93
N ASP A 20 -13.03 1.75 8.64
CA ASP A 20 -13.11 2.92 7.78
C ASP A 20 -12.41 4.12 8.42
N LYS A 21 -12.07 5.12 7.61
CA LYS A 21 -11.48 6.35 8.11
C LYS A 21 -12.57 7.18 8.81
N ALA A 22 -12.18 7.99 9.79
CA ALA A 22 -13.13 8.77 10.57
C ALA A 22 -13.89 9.82 9.73
N SER A 23 -13.30 10.27 8.63
CA SER A 23 -13.88 11.19 7.67
C SER A 23 -13.20 11.07 6.30
N ASN A 24 -13.77 11.74 5.29
CA ASN A 24 -13.19 11.83 3.95
C ASN A 24 -11.96 12.78 3.88
N SER A 25 -11.61 13.45 4.97
CA SER A 25 -10.40 14.27 5.12
C SER A 25 -9.35 13.63 6.04
N CYS A 26 -9.69 12.50 6.69
CA CYS A 26 -8.79 11.80 7.60
C CYS A 26 -7.72 11.04 6.81
N LEU A 27 -6.45 11.32 7.09
CA LEU A 27 -5.33 10.57 6.52
C LEU A 27 -5.04 9.31 7.32
N ARG A 28 -4.71 8.22 6.62
CA ARG A 28 -4.19 6.99 7.23
C ARG A 28 -2.76 6.74 6.78
N LEU A 29 -1.85 6.72 7.75
CA LEU A 29 -0.45 6.39 7.57
C LEU A 29 -0.20 4.99 8.13
N VAL A 30 0.44 4.13 7.35
CA VAL A 30 0.83 2.77 7.78
C VAL A 30 2.35 2.65 7.70
N SER A 31 2.95 2.11 8.75
CA SER A 31 4.35 1.69 8.76
C SER A 31 4.41 0.20 9.05
N PHE A 32 5.06 -0.56 8.17
CA PHE A 32 5.11 -2.01 8.26
C PHE A 32 6.50 -2.51 7.91
N ASN A 33 7.22 -3.07 8.89
CA ASN A 33 8.42 -3.83 8.62
C ASN A 33 8.02 -5.19 8.05
N VAL A 34 8.30 -5.40 6.77
CA VAL A 34 7.85 -6.59 6.03
C VAL A 34 8.88 -7.71 6.04
N ASN A 35 10.07 -7.48 6.61
CA ASN A 35 11.15 -8.46 6.72
C ASN A 35 11.45 -9.21 5.38
N GLY A 36 11.36 -8.49 4.27
CA GLY A 36 11.48 -9.00 2.91
C GLY A 36 10.13 -8.99 2.19
N VAL A 37 9.93 -8.04 1.27
CA VAL A 37 8.62 -7.80 0.63
C VAL A 37 8.11 -8.98 -0.21
N LYS A 38 9.03 -9.82 -0.70
CA LYS A 38 8.66 -11.05 -1.43
C LYS A 38 8.00 -12.08 -0.50
N THR A 39 8.30 -12.05 0.79
CA THR A 39 7.77 -12.98 1.77
C THR A 39 6.32 -12.71 2.14
N LEU A 40 5.80 -11.49 1.88
CA LEU A 40 4.40 -11.15 2.13
C LEU A 40 3.47 -12.19 1.51
N LYS A 41 3.72 -12.59 0.26
CA LYS A 41 2.92 -13.58 -0.47
C LYS A 41 2.87 -14.98 0.17
N SER A 42 3.67 -15.23 1.21
CA SER A 42 3.69 -16.49 1.96
C SER A 42 2.85 -16.46 3.24
N TYR A 43 2.38 -15.29 3.69
CA TYR A 43 1.66 -15.14 4.95
C TYR A 43 0.24 -14.63 4.75
N TYR A 44 -0.72 -15.17 5.50
CA TYR A 44 -2.07 -14.61 5.58
C TYR A 44 -2.03 -13.22 6.23
N PRO A 45 -2.83 -12.23 5.77
CA PRO A 45 -3.80 -12.29 4.66
C PRO A 45 -3.20 -12.06 3.26
N TRP A 46 -1.93 -11.69 3.17
CA TRP A 46 -1.28 -11.22 1.95
C TRP A 46 -1.10 -12.30 0.87
N ASN A 47 -1.01 -13.57 1.25
CA ASN A 47 -0.98 -14.69 0.31
C ASN A 47 -2.27 -14.80 -0.54
N GLU A 48 -3.39 -14.23 -0.08
CA GLU A 48 -4.64 -14.17 -0.83
C GLU A 48 -4.79 -12.91 -1.69
N ILE A 49 -3.88 -11.93 -1.53
CA ILE A 49 -3.87 -10.64 -2.22
C ILE A 49 -2.54 -10.51 -2.99
N PRO A 50 -2.35 -11.24 -4.09
CA PRO A 50 -1.01 -11.46 -4.67
C PRO A 50 -0.38 -10.20 -5.30
N LYS A 51 -1.17 -9.16 -5.59
CA LYS A 51 -0.69 -7.90 -6.18
C LYS A 51 -0.39 -6.89 -5.08
N TYR A 52 0.78 -6.26 -5.16
CA TYR A 52 1.18 -5.24 -4.18
C TYR A 52 0.22 -4.06 -4.13
N ASN A 53 -0.29 -3.60 -5.28
CA ASN A 53 -1.32 -2.56 -5.33
C ASN A 53 -2.52 -2.92 -4.46
N ASP A 54 -3.06 -4.12 -4.64
CA ASP A 54 -4.23 -4.60 -3.93
C ASP A 54 -3.97 -4.74 -2.41
N MET A 55 -2.76 -5.15 -2.02
CA MET A 55 -2.33 -5.18 -0.60
C MET A 55 -2.34 -3.77 0.01
N LEU A 56 -1.82 -2.77 -0.71
CA LEU A 56 -1.80 -1.38 -0.26
C LEU A 56 -3.22 -0.81 -0.14
N THR A 57 -4.08 -1.06 -1.14
CA THR A 57 -5.48 -0.64 -1.09
C THR A 57 -6.26 -1.33 0.02
N PHE A 58 -5.98 -2.61 0.30
CA PHE A 58 -6.62 -3.37 1.38
C PHE A 58 -6.38 -2.71 2.75
N MET A 59 -5.18 -2.15 2.97
CA MET A 59 -4.85 -1.40 4.18
C MET A 59 -5.62 -0.07 4.32
N LYS A 60 -6.33 0.37 3.27
CA LYS A 60 -7.05 1.65 3.20
C LYS A 60 -6.14 2.83 3.58
N ALA A 61 -4.86 2.74 3.26
CA ALA A 61 -3.84 3.70 3.66
C ALA A 61 -3.58 4.72 2.56
N ASP A 62 -3.31 5.96 2.95
CA ASP A 62 -2.93 7.02 2.01
C ASP A 62 -1.42 7.10 1.84
N VAL A 63 -0.68 6.80 2.92
CA VAL A 63 0.77 6.62 2.86
C VAL A 63 1.12 5.32 3.53
N VAL A 64 1.83 4.45 2.82
CA VAL A 64 2.38 3.22 3.35
C VAL A 64 3.89 3.29 3.29
N THR A 65 4.54 2.93 4.39
CA THR A 65 5.98 2.73 4.43
C THR A 65 6.28 1.26 4.72
N PHE A 66 7.07 0.65 3.85
CA PHE A 66 7.61 -0.70 4.06
C PHE A 66 9.07 -0.61 4.45
N GLN A 67 9.43 -1.24 5.56
CA GLN A 67 10.83 -1.38 5.99
C GLN A 67 11.34 -2.80 5.76
N GLU A 68 12.66 -2.93 5.63
CA GLU A 68 13.33 -4.19 5.30
C GLU A 68 12.79 -4.84 4.04
N LEU A 69 12.73 -4.10 2.92
CA LEU A 69 12.26 -4.65 1.65
C LEU A 69 13.11 -5.84 1.17
N LYS A 70 14.42 -5.82 1.45
CA LYS A 70 15.40 -6.84 1.03
C LYS A 70 15.42 -7.08 -0.48
N LEU A 71 15.11 -6.04 -1.25
CA LEU A 71 15.13 -6.07 -2.72
C LEU A 71 16.53 -5.74 -3.27
N GLN A 72 16.81 -6.29 -4.45
CA GLN A 72 17.94 -5.93 -5.30
C GLN A 72 17.43 -5.27 -6.59
N ARG A 73 18.34 -4.68 -7.40
CA ARG A 73 17.94 -4.02 -8.66
C ARG A 73 17.12 -4.91 -9.60
N GLY A 74 17.49 -6.19 -9.72
CA GLY A 74 16.76 -7.15 -10.57
C GLY A 74 15.41 -7.60 -10.00
N ASP A 75 15.12 -7.27 -8.74
CA ASP A 75 13.84 -7.60 -8.10
C ASP A 75 12.80 -6.49 -8.27
N ILE A 76 13.20 -5.33 -8.79
CA ILE A 76 12.29 -4.21 -9.04
C ILE A 76 11.69 -4.38 -10.43
N ASP A 77 10.41 -4.71 -10.46
CA ASP A 77 9.60 -4.78 -11.68
C ASP A 77 8.41 -3.82 -11.58
N TYR A 78 7.61 -3.76 -12.65
CA TYR A 78 6.40 -2.93 -12.70
C TYR A 78 5.38 -3.27 -11.59
N SER A 79 5.39 -4.49 -11.05
CA SER A 79 4.40 -4.90 -10.03
C SER A 79 4.54 -4.16 -8.70
N ILE A 80 5.70 -3.56 -8.43
CA ILE A 80 5.97 -2.78 -7.22
C ILE A 80 6.47 -1.35 -7.50
N ALA A 81 7.07 -1.11 -8.67
CA ALA A 81 7.61 0.19 -9.05
C ALA A 81 6.57 1.12 -9.70
N ASP A 82 5.56 0.58 -10.37
CA ASP A 82 4.57 1.35 -11.11
C ASP A 82 3.16 0.84 -10.78
N LEU A 83 2.57 1.42 -9.74
CA LEU A 83 1.31 0.95 -9.17
C LEU A 83 0.16 1.86 -9.64
N PRO A 84 -0.99 1.29 -10.05
CA PRO A 84 -2.14 2.07 -10.51
C PRO A 84 -2.65 3.11 -9.50
N ASP A 85 -2.68 2.74 -8.21
CA ASP A 85 -3.31 3.57 -7.17
C ASP A 85 -2.29 4.29 -6.27
N TYR A 86 -0.98 4.04 -6.45
CA TYR A 86 0.08 4.57 -5.59
C TYR A 86 1.30 5.04 -6.37
N LYS A 87 1.82 6.21 -6.01
CA LYS A 87 3.17 6.62 -6.37
C LYS A 87 4.16 5.83 -5.53
N SER A 88 5.09 5.13 -6.17
CA SER A 88 6.06 4.24 -5.53
C SER A 88 7.45 4.88 -5.47
N PHE A 89 8.07 4.89 -4.29
CA PHE A 89 9.43 5.35 -4.07
C PHE A 89 10.20 4.27 -3.30
N ILE A 90 11.13 3.59 -3.97
CA ILE A 90 11.85 2.45 -3.40
C ILE A 90 13.33 2.74 -3.33
N THR A 91 13.93 2.48 -2.16
CA THR A 91 15.38 2.51 -1.98
C THR A 91 15.96 1.12 -2.15
N ILE A 92 17.06 1.03 -2.89
CA ILE A 92 17.80 -0.22 -3.11
C ILE A 92 19.16 -0.10 -2.43
N PRO A 93 19.53 -1.07 -1.57
CA PRO A 93 20.84 -1.10 -0.92
C PRO A 93 21.98 -1.11 -1.95
N LYS A 94 22.98 -0.24 -1.77
CA LYS A 94 24.12 -0.14 -2.70
C LYS A 94 25.23 -1.15 -2.41
N THR A 95 25.45 -1.50 -1.14
CA THR A 95 26.62 -2.28 -0.69
C THR A 95 26.30 -3.74 -0.41
N ARG A 96 25.24 -4.03 0.36
CA ARG A 96 24.82 -5.39 0.70
C ARG A 96 23.54 -5.75 -0.01
N LYS A 97 23.64 -6.67 -0.98
CA LYS A 97 22.49 -7.19 -1.73
C LYS A 97 21.48 -7.84 -0.78
N GLY A 98 20.19 -7.53 -0.96
CA GLY A 98 19.11 -8.14 -0.19
C GLY A 98 19.07 -7.76 1.30
N TYR A 99 19.73 -6.66 1.68
CA TYR A 99 19.79 -6.21 3.08
C TYR A 99 19.17 -4.83 3.26
N SER A 100 18.24 -4.65 4.21
CA SER A 100 17.54 -3.37 4.43
C SER A 100 16.68 -2.93 3.21
N GLY A 101 16.61 -1.64 2.91
CA GLY A 101 15.73 -1.05 1.90
C GLY A 101 14.38 -0.64 2.48
N VAL A 102 13.88 0.50 2.03
CA VAL A 102 12.61 1.11 2.41
C VAL A 102 11.82 1.47 1.16
N GLY A 103 10.51 1.25 1.22
CA GLY A 103 9.54 1.69 0.22
C GLY A 103 8.57 2.70 0.83
N VAL A 104 8.25 3.75 0.09
CA VAL A 104 7.19 4.71 0.42
C VAL A 104 6.20 4.70 -0.72
N PHE A 105 4.94 4.46 -0.40
CA PHE A 105 3.84 4.40 -1.35
C PHE A 105 2.82 5.46 -0.96
N VAL A 106 2.57 6.43 -1.85
CA VAL A 106 1.63 7.53 -1.61
C VAL A 106 0.45 7.37 -2.55
N ARG A 107 -0.76 7.28 -2.01
CA ARG A 107 -1.98 7.08 -2.79
C ARG A 107 -2.16 8.20 -3.80
N ILE A 108 -2.57 7.84 -5.00
CA ILE A 108 -2.97 8.79 -6.04
C ILE A 108 -4.42 9.20 -5.75
N PRO A 109 -4.69 10.49 -5.49
CA PRO A 109 -6.06 10.96 -5.30
C PRO A 109 -6.89 10.78 -6.56
N ASN A 110 -8.20 10.56 -6.40
CA ASN A 110 -9.17 10.49 -7.49
C ASN A 110 -10.13 11.68 -7.45
N ASP A 111 -11.03 11.77 -8.45
CA ASP A 111 -11.91 12.92 -8.59
C ASP A 111 -12.90 13.10 -7.45
N THR A 112 -13.24 12.03 -6.73
CA THR A 112 -14.19 12.05 -5.59
C THR A 112 -13.57 12.55 -4.29
N ASP A 113 -12.24 12.63 -4.21
CA ASP A 113 -11.55 13.19 -3.05
C ASP A 113 -11.75 14.71 -2.97
N ASN A 114 -11.89 15.24 -1.76
CA ASN A 114 -11.96 16.69 -1.56
C ASN A 114 -10.58 17.35 -1.80
N ASP A 115 -10.58 18.65 -2.11
CA ASP A 115 -9.38 19.37 -2.52
C ASP A 115 -8.31 19.45 -1.41
N GLU A 116 -8.72 19.61 -0.15
CA GLU A 116 -7.81 19.58 0.99
C GLU A 116 -7.07 18.23 1.08
N TYR A 117 -7.81 17.14 0.89
CA TYR A 117 -7.27 15.79 0.89
C TYR A 117 -6.31 15.55 -0.28
N LYS A 118 -6.68 16.01 -1.49
CA LYS A 118 -5.82 15.94 -2.68
C LYS A 118 -4.50 16.67 -2.45
N GLU A 119 -4.55 17.89 -1.88
CA GLU A 119 -3.33 18.66 -1.61
C GLU A 119 -2.45 17.97 -0.57
N SER A 120 -3.03 17.33 0.44
CA SER A 120 -2.27 16.59 1.47
C SER A 120 -1.47 15.39 0.93
N LEU A 121 -1.85 14.85 -0.24
CA LEU A 121 -1.20 13.70 -0.90
C LEU A 121 -0.25 14.10 -2.04
N LYS A 122 -0.08 15.40 -2.24
CA LYS A 122 0.79 15.92 -3.28
C LYS A 122 2.26 15.69 -2.94
N VAL A 123 2.91 14.90 -3.78
CA VAL A 123 4.36 14.72 -3.72
C VAL A 123 5.04 15.85 -4.47
N VAL A 124 5.77 16.69 -3.75
CA VAL A 124 6.55 17.80 -4.31
C VAL A 124 8.04 17.46 -4.31
N ARG A 125 8.72 17.72 -5.43
CA ARG A 125 10.19 17.64 -5.48
C ARG A 125 10.76 18.92 -4.89
N MET A 126 11.37 18.81 -3.71
CA MET A 126 12.08 19.93 -3.12
C MET A 126 13.37 20.19 -3.91
N THR A 127 13.48 21.38 -4.48
CA THR A 127 14.72 21.88 -5.11
C THR A 127 15.26 22.95 -4.20
N TRP A 128 16.43 22.71 -3.64
CA TRP A 128 17.14 23.73 -2.87
C TRP A 128 17.75 24.72 -3.87
N MET A 129 17.41 25.99 -3.73
CA MET A 129 18.07 27.11 -4.42
C MET A 129 19.36 27.50 -3.69
#